data_AF-A0A537RE91-F1
#
_entry.id   AF-A0A537RE91-F1
#
_cell.length_a   1.000
_cell.length_b   1.000
_cell.length_c   1.000
_cell.angle_alpha   90.00
_cell.angle_beta   90.00
_cell.angle_gamma   90.00
#
_symmetry.space_group_name_H-M   'P 1'
#
loop_
_entity.id
_entity.type
_entity.pdbx_description
1 polymer ?
#
loop_
_entity_poly.entity_id
_entity_poly.type
_entity_poly.pdbx_seq_one_letter_code
_entity_poly.pdbx_strand_id
1 'polypeptide(L)'
;MIAAAHLAMLAGTYGGCCDLRGREGNVTQERIRELTKGMLRKKLYVILSKGGAAPERLAEHLPRHLEYMIGLEKKGVLFASGPLAQADGQMRGDGLTVVRAANAQAAREIAEADPFVVHGLRSFELREWTVMEGSLGIKLHFSDQSLELA
;
A
#
# COMPACT_ATOMS: atom_id res chain seq x y z
N MET A 1 38.56 11.91 -68.23
CA MET A 1 38.55 12.66 -66.96
C MET A 1 38.14 11.71 -65.85
N ILE A 2 39.13 11.24 -65.06
CA ILE A 2 39.07 10.82 -63.63
C ILE A 2 38.03 9.71 -63.31
N ALA A 3 38.35 8.42 -63.11
CA ALA A 3 39.26 7.71 -62.17
C ALA A 3 38.59 7.21 -60.86
N ALA A 4 39.14 6.09 -60.37
CA ALA A 4 39.01 5.40 -59.08
C ALA A 4 37.83 4.40 -58.93
N ALA A 5 37.96 3.06 -58.84
CA ALA A 5 38.92 2.09 -58.28
C ALA A 5 38.47 1.48 -56.94
N HIS A 6 38.69 0.15 -56.82
CA HIS A 6 38.82 -0.68 -55.61
C HIS A 6 37.54 -1.02 -54.82
N LEU A 7 37.39 -2.18 -54.15
CA LEU A 7 38.07 -3.47 -54.05
C LEU A 7 37.17 -4.39 -53.18
N ALA A 8 37.31 -5.69 -53.40
CA ALA A 8 36.90 -6.88 -52.66
C ALA A 8 36.40 -6.84 -51.19
N MET A 9 35.52 -7.83 -50.92
CA MET A 9 35.40 -8.72 -49.74
C MET A 9 35.37 -8.12 -48.32
N LEU A 10 34.32 -8.48 -47.56
CA LEU A 10 34.42 -9.47 -46.46
C LEU A 10 33.05 -9.66 -45.78
N ALA A 11 32.73 -10.92 -45.50
CA ALA A 11 31.63 -11.33 -44.63
C ALA A 11 31.80 -10.72 -43.23
N GLY A 12 30.72 -10.18 -42.69
CA GLY A 12 30.64 -9.69 -41.31
C GLY A 12 29.27 -9.98 -40.73
N THR A 13 29.20 -11.05 -39.95
CA THR A 13 28.04 -11.45 -39.14
C THR A 13 27.65 -10.32 -38.18
N TYR A 14 26.47 -9.73 -38.36
CA TYR A 14 25.80 -8.91 -37.35
C TYR A 14 24.40 -9.46 -37.06
N GLY A 15 24.36 -10.69 -36.54
CA GLY A 15 23.29 -11.11 -35.65
C GLY A 15 23.75 -10.82 -34.22
N GLY A 16 23.04 -9.99 -33.45
CA GLY A 16 23.40 -9.83 -32.04
C GLY A 16 22.85 -8.66 -31.23
N CYS A 17 22.04 -7.74 -31.77
CA CYS A 17 21.49 -6.64 -30.97
C CYS A 17 20.02 -6.85 -30.54
N CYS A 18 19.22 -7.58 -31.32
CA CYS A 18 17.80 -7.80 -30.99
C CYS A 18 17.56 -8.87 -29.90
N ASP A 19 18.51 -9.78 -29.67
CA ASP A 19 18.36 -10.90 -28.73
C ASP A 19 18.69 -10.52 -27.27
N LEU A 20 19.59 -9.55 -27.06
CA LEU A 20 20.02 -9.16 -25.71
C LEU A 20 18.90 -8.49 -24.89
N ARG A 21 18.11 -7.61 -25.51
CA ARG A 21 16.96 -6.97 -24.83
C ARG A 21 15.84 -7.96 -24.47
N GLY A 22 15.62 -8.98 -25.30
CA GLY A 22 14.66 -10.05 -25.02
C GLY A 22 15.12 -10.97 -23.90
N ARG A 23 16.42 -11.30 -23.88
CA ARG A 23 17.04 -12.11 -22.83
C ARG A 23 17.11 -11.39 -21.48
N GLU A 24 17.49 -10.11 -21.45
CA GLU A 24 17.46 -9.28 -20.23
C GLU A 24 16.04 -9.10 -19.69
N GLY A 25 15.06 -8.90 -20.58
CA GLY A 25 13.64 -8.88 -20.23
C GLY A 25 13.17 -10.19 -19.60
N ASN A 26 13.55 -11.34 -20.16
CA ASN A 26 13.19 -12.65 -19.61
C ASN A 26 13.83 -12.90 -18.23
N VAL A 27 15.14 -12.62 -18.09
CA VAL A 27 15.85 -12.72 -16.80
C VAL A 27 15.21 -11.83 -15.73
N THR A 28 14.77 -10.63 -16.10
CA THR A 28 14.08 -9.70 -15.19
C THR A 28 12.74 -10.27 -14.72
N GLN A 29 11.94 -10.84 -15.62
CA GLN A 29 10.64 -11.43 -15.28
C GLN A 29 10.79 -12.70 -14.43
N GLU A 30 11.75 -13.56 -14.76
CA GLU A 30 12.09 -14.74 -13.95
C GLU A 30 12.53 -14.33 -12.54
N ARG A 31 13.39 -13.31 -12.43
CA ARG A 31 13.84 -12.81 -11.12
C ARG A 31 12.69 -12.24 -10.29
N ILE A 32 11.79 -11.47 -10.89
CA ILE A 32 10.60 -10.93 -10.20
C ILE A 32 9.71 -12.07 -9.70
N ARG A 33 9.46 -13.08 -10.54
CA ARG A 33 8.69 -14.27 -10.14
C ARG A 33 9.32 -14.97 -8.96
N GLU A 34 10.63 -15.20 -9.02
CA GLU A 34 11.37 -15.87 -7.94
C GLU A 34 11.37 -15.09 -6.63
N LEU A 35 11.54 -13.76 -6.67
CA LEU A 35 11.48 -12.90 -5.48
C LEU A 35 10.08 -12.85 -4.88
N THR A 36 9.06 -12.80 -5.72
CA THR A 36 7.69 -12.63 -5.25
C THR A 36 7.03 -13.94 -4.84
N LYS A 37 7.50 -15.12 -5.29
CA LYS A 37 6.78 -16.40 -5.11
C LYS A 37 6.33 -16.68 -3.67
N GLY A 38 7.16 -16.34 -2.68
CA GLY A 38 6.88 -16.57 -1.25
C GLY A 38 6.25 -15.40 -0.48
N MET A 39 5.95 -14.27 -1.14
CA MET A 39 5.36 -13.10 -0.48
C MET A 39 3.94 -13.38 0.04
N LEU A 40 3.58 -12.71 1.13
CA LEU A 40 2.34 -12.91 1.90
C LEU A 40 1.08 -12.75 1.05
N ARG A 41 1.06 -11.78 0.13
CA ARG A 41 -0.07 -11.46 -0.75
C ARG A 41 -1.41 -11.30 -0.03
N LYS A 42 -1.41 -10.70 1.17
CA LYS A 42 -2.64 -10.50 1.94
C LYS A 42 -3.40 -9.30 1.41
N LYS A 43 -4.58 -9.53 0.84
CA LYS A 43 -5.50 -8.47 0.43
C LYS A 43 -6.16 -7.79 1.64
N LEU A 44 -6.15 -6.47 1.62
CA LEU A 44 -6.74 -5.54 2.56
C LEU A 44 -7.34 -4.35 1.79
N TYR A 45 -8.06 -3.49 2.49
CA TYR A 45 -8.58 -2.24 1.93
C TYR A 45 -8.09 -1.05 2.74
N VAL A 46 -7.66 -0.02 2.03
CA VAL A 46 -7.14 1.24 2.56
C VAL A 46 -8.20 2.32 2.36
N ILE A 47 -8.59 2.96 3.45
CA ILE A 47 -9.49 4.09 3.53
C ILE A 47 -8.64 5.31 3.88
N LEU A 48 -8.44 6.19 2.91
CA LEU A 48 -7.77 7.47 3.09
C LEU A 48 -8.83 8.51 3.40
N SER A 49 -8.97 8.86 4.68
CA SER A 49 -9.93 9.85 5.13
C SER A 49 -9.34 11.25 4.94
N LYS A 50 -10.15 12.16 4.36
CA LYS A 50 -9.80 13.57 4.13
C LYS A 50 -10.84 14.46 4.76
N GLY A 51 -10.41 15.46 5.50
CA GLY A 51 -11.32 16.46 6.04
C GLY A 51 -10.61 17.60 6.73
N GLY A 52 -11.22 18.78 6.68
CA GLY A 52 -10.76 20.00 7.35
C GLY A 52 -11.87 20.60 8.22
N ALA A 53 -12.78 19.76 8.74
CA ALA A 53 -13.82 20.22 9.65
C ALA A 53 -13.19 20.89 10.88
N ALA A 54 -13.87 21.91 11.39
CA ALA A 54 -13.41 22.64 12.57
C ALA A 54 -13.22 21.67 13.76
N PRO A 55 -12.14 21.80 14.55
CA PRO A 55 -11.83 20.89 15.65
C PRO A 55 -13.00 20.66 16.61
N GLU A 56 -13.81 21.68 16.85
CA GLU A 56 -14.96 21.65 17.76
C GLU A 56 -16.04 20.69 17.24
N ARG A 57 -16.28 20.67 15.93
CA ARG A 57 -17.23 19.75 15.30
C ARG A 57 -16.71 18.31 15.30
N LEU A 58 -15.41 18.12 15.12
CA LEU A 58 -14.80 16.79 15.24
C LEU A 58 -14.89 16.28 16.68
N ALA A 59 -14.64 17.14 17.67
CA ALA A 59 -14.67 16.78 19.09
C ALA A 59 -16.04 16.25 19.53
N GLU A 60 -17.14 16.80 19.00
CA GLU A 60 -18.51 16.34 19.28
C GLU A 60 -18.74 14.87 18.88
N HIS A 61 -18.14 14.43 17.76
CA HIS A 61 -18.34 13.10 17.21
C HIS A 61 -17.17 12.12 17.47
N LEU A 62 -16.05 12.62 17.98
CA LEU A 62 -14.84 11.85 18.22
C LEU A 62 -15.06 10.62 19.12
N PRO A 63 -15.81 10.69 20.25
CA PRO A 63 -16.06 9.51 21.07
C PRO A 63 -16.72 8.36 20.29
N ARG A 64 -17.75 8.67 19.49
CA ARG A 64 -18.45 7.67 18.67
C ARG A 64 -17.54 7.09 17.59
N HIS A 65 -16.70 7.91 16.98
CA HIS A 65 -15.71 7.45 16.02
C HIS A 65 -14.72 6.47 16.66
N LEU A 66 -14.20 6.78 17.85
CA LEU A 66 -13.28 5.91 18.58
C LEU A 66 -13.96 4.59 19.00
N GLU A 67 -15.19 4.64 19.51
CA GLU A 67 -15.99 3.45 19.81
C GLU A 67 -16.21 2.56 18.58
N TYR A 68 -16.50 3.17 17.44
CA TYR A 68 -16.64 2.46 16.17
C TYR A 68 -15.34 1.75 15.76
N MET A 69 -14.21 2.46 15.78
CA MET A 69 -12.90 1.89 15.44
C MET A 69 -12.49 0.75 16.38
N ILE A 70 -12.64 0.93 17.70
CA ILE A 70 -12.37 -0.11 18.70
C ILE A 70 -13.30 -1.31 18.48
N GLY A 71 -14.56 -1.06 18.11
CA GLY A 71 -15.52 -2.12 17.76
C GLY A 71 -15.09 -2.94 16.54
N LEU A 72 -14.57 -2.29 15.49
CA LEU A 72 -14.02 -2.97 14.31
C LEU A 72 -12.75 -3.77 14.65
N GLU A 73 -11.89 -3.24 15.51
CA GLU A 73 -10.68 -3.92 15.99
C GLU A 73 -11.03 -5.22 16.73
N LYS A 74 -11.93 -5.16 17.71
CA LYS A 74 -12.37 -6.33 18.49
C LYS A 74 -13.02 -7.41 17.62
N LYS A 75 -13.63 -7.03 16.50
CA LYS A 75 -14.21 -7.96 15.51
C LYS A 75 -13.18 -8.52 14.53
N GLY A 76 -11.91 -8.11 14.63
CA GLY A 76 -10.85 -8.48 13.69
C GLY A 76 -10.99 -7.86 12.30
N VAL A 77 -11.86 -6.85 12.15
CA VAL A 77 -12.08 -6.13 10.89
C VAL A 77 -11.03 -5.04 10.70
N LEU A 78 -10.72 -4.28 11.75
CA LEU A 78 -9.68 -3.25 11.69
C LEU A 78 -8.30 -3.91 11.67
N PHE A 79 -7.48 -3.57 10.68
CA PHE A 79 -6.07 -3.98 10.64
C PHE A 79 -5.17 -2.95 11.34
N ALA A 80 -5.37 -1.67 11.04
CA ALA A 80 -4.70 -0.55 11.68
C ALA A 80 -5.48 0.74 11.37
N SER A 81 -5.38 1.76 12.24
CA SER A 81 -5.96 3.08 11.98
C SER A 81 -5.17 4.15 12.70
N GLY A 82 -5.11 5.35 12.13
CA GLY A 82 -4.47 6.49 12.76
C GLY A 82 -4.57 7.77 11.93
N PRO A 83 -4.25 8.91 12.54
CA PRO A 83 -4.23 10.18 11.83
C PRO A 83 -2.98 10.31 10.97
N LEU A 84 -3.07 11.03 9.85
CA LEU A 84 -1.94 11.33 8.98
C LEU A 84 -1.43 12.75 9.26
N ALA A 85 -0.14 12.84 9.57
CA ALA A 85 0.59 14.11 9.58
C ALA A 85 1.14 14.41 8.18
N GLN A 86 1.28 15.68 7.86
CA GLN A 86 2.06 16.12 6.70
C GLN A 86 3.56 15.90 6.95
N ALA A 87 4.38 16.05 5.91
CA ALA A 87 5.83 15.85 6.00
C ALA A 87 6.52 16.82 6.99
N ASP A 88 5.91 17.98 7.24
CA ASP A 88 6.34 18.96 8.23
C ASP A 88 5.81 18.66 9.65
N GLY A 89 5.11 17.54 9.84
CA GLY A 89 4.51 17.12 11.10
C GLY A 89 3.15 17.75 11.40
N GLN A 90 2.62 18.62 10.54
CA GLN A 90 1.33 19.27 10.80
C GLN A 90 0.15 18.32 10.59
N MET A 91 -0.80 18.36 11.52
CA MET A 91 -2.06 17.60 11.44
C MET A 91 -3.07 18.39 10.62
N ARG A 92 -3.56 17.81 9.51
CA ARG A 92 -4.60 18.44 8.68
C ARG A 92 -5.98 17.82 8.82
N GLY A 93 -6.12 16.85 9.72
CA GLY A 93 -7.37 16.10 9.91
C GLY A 93 -7.51 14.89 8.98
N ASP A 94 -6.51 14.64 8.15
CA ASP A 94 -6.42 13.43 7.32
C ASP A 94 -6.17 12.18 8.19
N GLY A 95 -6.58 11.02 7.70
CA GLY A 95 -6.41 9.76 8.39
C GLY A 95 -6.23 8.58 7.44
N LEU A 96 -5.64 7.53 7.96
CA LEU A 96 -5.46 6.26 7.28
C LEU A 96 -6.13 5.17 8.12
N THR A 97 -7.02 4.42 7.50
CA THR A 97 -7.63 3.24 8.10
C THR A 97 -7.48 2.06 7.15
N VAL A 98 -6.97 0.94 7.66
CA VAL A 98 -6.80 -0.29 6.90
C VAL A 98 -7.73 -1.35 7.48
N VAL A 99 -8.55 -1.97 6.63
CA VAL A 99 -9.56 -2.96 7.04
C VAL A 99 -9.44 -4.26 6.28
N ARG A 100 -9.88 -5.33 6.91
CA ARG A 100 -10.14 -6.64 6.30
C ARG A 100 -11.60 -6.65 5.85
N ALA A 101 -11.83 -6.87 4.56
CA ALA A 101 -13.17 -7.01 4.01
C ALA A 101 -13.19 -8.08 2.91
N ALA A 102 -14.37 -8.63 2.64
CA ALA A 102 -14.54 -9.66 1.60
C ALA A 102 -14.36 -9.10 0.19
N ASN A 103 -14.69 -7.83 -0.02
CA ASN A 103 -14.62 -7.12 -1.29
C ASN A 103 -14.67 -5.60 -1.07
N ALA A 104 -14.52 -4.82 -2.15
CA ALA A 104 -14.53 -3.37 -2.12
C ALA A 104 -15.87 -2.77 -1.63
N GLN A 105 -17.00 -3.42 -1.91
CA GLN A 105 -18.32 -2.95 -1.47
C GLN A 105 -18.46 -3.04 0.05
N ALA A 106 -18.07 -4.16 0.65
CA ALA A 106 -18.05 -4.32 2.11
C ALA A 106 -17.08 -3.33 2.78
N ALA A 107 -15.92 -3.08 2.18
CA ALA A 107 -14.98 -2.08 2.70
C ALA A 107 -15.55 -0.64 2.62
N ARG A 108 -16.30 -0.34 1.56
CA ARG A 108 -17.01 0.93 1.40
C ARG A 108 -18.09 1.12 2.46
N GLU A 109 -18.90 0.11 2.73
CA GLU A 109 -19.93 0.15 3.78
C GLU A 109 -19.31 0.43 5.16
N ILE A 110 -18.15 -0.18 5.45
CA ILE A 110 -17.39 0.10 6.68
C ILE A 110 -16.95 1.57 6.75
N ALA A 111 -16.47 2.14 5.64
CA ALA A 111 -16.06 3.55 5.59
C ALA A 111 -17.24 4.52 5.71
N GLU A 112 -18.37 4.21 5.06
CA GLU A 112 -19.59 5.03 5.07
C GLU A 112 -20.29 5.03 6.43
N ALA A 113 -20.10 3.97 7.22
CA ALA A 113 -20.62 3.87 8.58
C ALA A 113 -19.76 4.59 9.65
N ASP A 114 -18.58 5.12 9.29
CA ASP A 114 -17.77 5.93 10.22
C ASP A 114 -18.57 7.18 10.65
N PRO A 115 -18.72 7.45 11.96
CA PRO A 115 -19.41 8.63 12.45
C PRO A 115 -18.95 9.96 11.83
N PHE A 116 -17.67 10.12 11.51
CA PHE A 116 -17.17 11.31 10.82
C PHE A 116 -17.67 11.41 9.38
N VAL A 117 -17.83 10.29 8.68
CA VAL A 117 -18.35 10.25 7.31
C VAL A 117 -19.87 10.47 7.31
N VAL A 118 -20.59 9.78 8.20
CA VAL A 118 -22.05 9.92 8.36
C VAL A 118 -22.47 11.38 8.61
N HIS A 119 -21.69 12.13 9.40
CA HIS A 119 -21.98 13.53 9.71
C HIS A 119 -21.33 14.52 8.73
N GLY A 120 -20.75 14.03 7.62
CA GLY A 120 -20.14 14.85 6.58
C GLY A 120 -18.89 15.63 7.02
N LEU A 121 -18.25 15.21 8.11
CA LEU A 121 -17.04 15.85 8.67
C LEU A 121 -15.78 15.41 7.92
N ARG A 122 -15.82 14.21 7.33
CA ARG A 122 -14.77 13.68 6.48
C ARG A 122 -15.35 13.01 5.24
N SER A 123 -14.58 13.08 4.18
CA SER A 123 -14.74 12.26 2.97
C SER A 123 -13.66 11.18 2.96
N PHE A 124 -13.74 10.23 2.04
CA PHE A 124 -12.71 9.20 1.92
C PHE A 124 -12.45 8.76 0.49
N GLU A 125 -11.24 8.25 0.27
CA GLU A 125 -10.86 7.46 -0.90
C GLU A 125 -10.64 6.01 -0.47
N LEU A 126 -11.12 5.05 -1.26
CA LEU A 126 -10.98 3.62 -0.99
C LEU A 126 -10.06 2.97 -2.03
N ARG A 127 -9.07 2.20 -1.56
CA ARG A 127 -8.14 1.44 -2.40
C ARG A 127 -8.02 -0.01 -1.93
N GLU A 128 -7.89 -0.95 -2.86
CA GLU A 128 -7.40 -2.29 -2.52
C GLU A 128 -5.88 -2.23 -2.32
N TRP A 129 -5.39 -2.87 -1.26
CA TRP A 129 -3.97 -2.98 -0.97
C TRP A 129 -3.61 -4.45 -0.74
N THR A 130 -2.51 -4.89 -1.33
CA THR A 130 -1.96 -6.23 -1.09
C THR A 130 -0.67 -6.08 -0.29
N VAL A 131 -0.67 -6.60 0.94
CA VAL A 131 0.54 -6.72 1.74
C VAL A 131 1.38 -7.85 1.16
N MET A 132 2.54 -7.48 0.61
CA MET A 132 3.45 -8.40 -0.06
C MET A 132 4.53 -8.89 0.91
N GLU A 133 5.25 -7.97 1.53
CA GLU A 133 6.30 -8.24 2.51
C GLU A 133 6.19 -7.33 3.74
N GLY A 134 6.85 -7.73 4.82
CA GLY A 134 6.89 -7.04 6.11
C GLY A 134 7.41 -7.97 7.20
N SER A 135 7.70 -7.41 8.37
CA SER A 135 8.12 -8.15 9.55
C SER A 135 7.38 -7.62 10.77
N LEU A 136 7.01 -8.52 11.68
CA LEU A 136 6.51 -8.17 13.01
C LEU A 136 7.43 -8.83 14.03
N GLY A 137 8.10 -8.03 14.86
CA GLY A 137 8.89 -8.54 15.97
C GLY A 137 8.04 -8.62 17.22
N ILE A 138 7.94 -9.81 17.82
CA ILE A 138 7.35 -10.01 19.14
C ILE A 138 8.44 -10.53 20.06
N LYS A 139 8.72 -9.81 21.14
CA LYS A 139 9.65 -10.26 22.17
C LYS A 139 8.85 -10.56 23.43
N LEU A 140 8.92 -11.80 23.87
CA LEU A 140 8.27 -12.29 25.09
C LEU A 140 9.34 -12.53 26.15
N HIS A 141 9.27 -11.79 27.24
CA HIS A 141 10.15 -11.98 28.39
C HIS A 141 9.50 -12.97 29.34
N PHE A 142 10.12 -14.13 29.58
CA PHE A 142 9.51 -15.15 30.44
C PHE A 142 9.65 -14.85 31.94
N SER A 143 10.63 -14.04 32.34
CA SER A 143 10.87 -13.71 33.76
C SER A 143 9.79 -12.83 34.36
N ASP A 144 9.25 -11.88 33.59
CA ASP A 144 8.22 -10.93 34.01
C ASP A 144 6.94 -10.99 33.17
N GLN A 145 6.91 -11.91 32.19
CA GLN A 145 5.79 -12.10 31.28
C GLN A 145 5.44 -10.83 30.48
N SER A 146 6.41 -9.93 30.28
CA SER A 146 6.22 -8.72 29.47
C SER A 146 6.35 -9.00 27.97
N LEU A 147 5.70 -8.16 27.17
CA LEU A 147 5.64 -8.27 25.71
C LEU A 147 6.06 -6.94 25.08
N GLU A 148 7.06 -7.00 24.19
CA GLU A 148 7.46 -5.88 23.34
C GLU A 148 7.05 -6.18 21.87
N LEU A 149 6.46 -5.19 21.20
CA LEU A 149 6.18 -5.21 19.76
C LEU A 149 7.18 -4.26 19.07
N ALA A 150 7.88 -4.76 18.05
CA ALA A 150 8.85 -3.99 17.25
C ALA A 150 8.23 -3.41 15.98
#